data_AF-A0A2E5AAH0-F1
#
_entry.id   AF-A0A2E5AAH0-F1
#
_cell.length_a   1.000
_cell.length_b   1.000
_cell.length_c   1.000
_cell.angle_alpha   90.00
_cell.angle_beta   90.00
_cell.angle_gamma   90.00
#
_symmetry.space_group_name_H-M   'P 1'
#
loop_
_entity.id
_entity.type
_entity.pdbx_description
1 polymer ?
#
loop_
_entity_poly.entity_id
_entity_poly.type
_entity_poly.pdbx_seq_one_letter_code
_entity_poly.pdbx_strand_id
1 'polypeptide(L)'
;MSATKILWGQVFAVFLIVLAAVWAATQWTAAALAYQPELGAPWFMLGDWPIYPPPAFFWWWFSFDAYAPEIFQTGAFIAVSGGFAAIVVAIGMSVWRARELKNAETYGSARWATRGEIAAAGLLGDSGVMLGRLGRDYLRHDGPEHVLCFAPTRSGKGVGLVVPTLLTWPGSAIVHDIKGENWQLTAGFRAQHARVLLFDPTNGASAAYNPLLEIRKGAWEVRDV
;
A
#
# COMPACT_ATOMS: atom_id res chain seq x y z
N MET A 1 16.15 -13.33 -17.00
CA MET A 1 16.47 -12.01 -17.56
C MET A 1 15.24 -11.53 -18.35
N SER A 2 14.39 -10.72 -17.73
CA SER A 2 13.20 -10.18 -18.41
C SER A 2 13.67 -9.11 -19.38
N ALA A 3 13.41 -9.30 -20.66
CA ALA A 3 13.58 -8.26 -21.68
C ALA A 3 12.92 -6.97 -21.18
N THR A 4 13.68 -5.88 -21.18
CA THR A 4 13.21 -4.53 -20.86
C THR A 4 12.03 -4.26 -21.77
N LYS A 5 10.79 -4.30 -21.25
CA LYS A 5 9.60 -3.95 -22.03
C LYS A 5 9.80 -2.52 -22.53
N ILE A 6 10.08 -2.38 -23.82
CA ILE A 6 10.21 -1.09 -24.50
C ILE A 6 8.97 -0.27 -24.17
N LEU A 7 9.17 0.99 -23.79
CA LEU A 7 8.15 1.89 -23.27
C LEU A 7 7.28 2.46 -24.41
N TRP A 8 6.68 1.57 -25.21
CA TRP A 8 5.94 1.94 -26.43
C TRP A 8 4.85 2.99 -26.18
N GLY A 9 4.12 2.90 -25.06
CA GLY A 9 3.10 3.91 -24.72
C GLY A 9 3.67 5.30 -24.45
N GLN A 10 4.78 5.39 -23.70
CA GLN A 10 5.45 6.67 -23.42
C GLN A 10 6.11 7.24 -24.67
N VAL A 11 6.75 6.39 -25.48
CA VAL A 11 7.35 6.79 -26.77
C VAL A 11 6.27 7.34 -27.70
N PHE A 12 5.13 6.66 -27.81
CA PHE A 12 4.02 7.09 -28.65
C PHE A 12 3.42 8.42 -28.18
N ALA A 13 3.19 8.59 -26.87
CA ALA A 13 2.67 9.84 -26.32
C ALA A 13 3.62 11.03 -26.55
N VAL A 14 4.93 10.85 -26.31
CA VAL A 14 5.96 11.87 -26.61
C VAL A 14 5.97 12.22 -28.09
N PHE A 15 5.95 11.21 -28.96
CA PHE A 15 5.93 11.41 -30.40
C PHE A 15 4.70 12.21 -30.86
N LEU A 16 3.51 11.87 -30.37
CA LEU A 16 2.28 12.60 -30.70
C LEU A 16 2.29 14.05 -30.24
N ILE A 17 2.82 14.33 -29.05
CA ILE A 17 2.92 15.71 -28.53
C ILE A 17 3.84 16.55 -29.43
N VAL A 18 5.02 16.02 -29.75
CA VAL A 18 5.98 16.71 -30.62
C VAL A 18 5.40 16.90 -32.02
N LEU A 19 4.78 15.86 -32.59
CA LEU A 19 4.14 15.93 -33.90
C LEU A 19 3.02 16.99 -33.92
N ALA A 20 2.17 17.02 -32.89
CA ALA A 20 1.07 17.98 -32.78
C ALA A 20 1.59 19.42 -32.65
N ALA A 21 2.63 19.66 -31.86
CA ALA A 21 3.22 20.98 -31.71
C ALA A 21 3.88 21.49 -32.99
N VAL A 22 4.62 20.62 -33.68
CA VAL A 22 5.22 20.92 -34.99
C VAL A 22 4.13 21.18 -36.05
N TRP A 23 3.04 20.41 -36.03
CA TRP A 23 1.92 20.63 -36.94
C TRP A 23 1.17 21.92 -36.62
N ALA A 24 0.99 22.24 -35.35
CA ALA A 24 0.41 23.51 -34.91
C ALA A 24 1.28 24.70 -35.33
N ALA A 25 2.61 24.61 -35.17
CA ALA A 25 3.54 25.62 -35.68
C ALA A 25 3.39 25.81 -37.20
N THR A 26 3.27 24.71 -37.94
CA THR A 26 3.04 24.74 -39.39
C THR A 26 1.74 25.46 -39.76
N GLN A 27 0.61 25.05 -39.19
CA GLN A 27 -0.68 25.67 -39.52
C GLN A 27 -0.72 27.13 -39.08
N TRP A 28 -0.15 27.44 -37.92
CA TRP A 28 -0.08 28.79 -37.41
C TRP A 28 0.77 29.69 -38.31
N THR A 29 1.95 29.24 -38.74
CA THR A 29 2.81 30.00 -39.68
C THR A 29 2.14 30.18 -41.04
N ALA A 30 1.47 29.15 -41.56
CA ALA A 30 0.73 29.26 -42.82
C ALA A 30 -0.41 30.29 -42.73
N ALA A 31 -1.17 30.28 -41.62
CA ALA A 31 -2.22 31.25 -41.37
C ALA A 31 -1.67 32.67 -41.18
N ALA A 32 -0.56 32.83 -40.45
CA ALA A 32 0.09 34.12 -40.21
C ALA A 32 0.63 34.75 -41.51
N LEU A 33 1.01 33.93 -42.49
CA LEU A 33 1.41 34.37 -43.82
C LEU A 33 0.21 34.48 -44.79
N ALA A 34 -1.02 34.22 -44.34
CA ALA A 34 -2.23 34.23 -45.17
C ALA A 34 -2.19 33.24 -46.35
N TYR A 35 -1.58 32.07 -46.15
CA TYR A 35 -1.59 30.95 -47.10
C TYR A 35 -1.07 31.30 -48.51
N GLN A 36 0.05 32.03 -48.57
CA GLN A 36 0.62 32.49 -49.84
C GLN A 36 0.98 31.30 -50.76
N PRO A 37 0.86 31.46 -52.09
CA PRO A 37 1.23 30.43 -53.05
C PRO A 37 2.67 29.90 -52.89
N GLU A 38 3.59 30.73 -52.42
CA GLU A 38 5.01 30.43 -52.19
C GLU A 38 5.23 29.38 -51.10
N LEU A 39 4.25 29.15 -50.21
CA LEU A 39 4.27 28.06 -49.22
C LEU A 39 4.07 26.69 -49.85
N GLY A 40 3.69 26.64 -51.13
CA GLY A 40 3.42 25.43 -51.89
C GLY A 40 1.97 24.95 -51.76
N ALA A 41 1.69 23.82 -52.41
CA ALA A 41 0.37 23.21 -52.37
C ALA A 41 0.08 22.62 -50.98
N PRO A 42 -1.14 22.81 -50.44
CA PRO A 42 -1.55 22.14 -49.22
C PRO A 42 -1.61 20.62 -49.44
N TRP A 43 -1.45 19.87 -48.36
CA TRP A 43 -1.58 18.42 -48.39
C TRP A 43 -3.02 18.00 -48.72
N PHE A 44 -3.98 18.71 -48.15
CA PHE A 44 -5.41 18.61 -48.46
C PHE A 44 -6.16 19.85 -47.96
N MET A 45 -7.40 20.00 -48.38
CA MET A 45 -8.31 21.04 -47.91
C MET A 45 -9.29 20.44 -46.89
N LEU A 46 -9.47 21.12 -45.76
CA LEU A 46 -10.51 20.80 -44.78
C LEU A 46 -11.59 21.88 -44.84
N GLY A 47 -12.62 21.65 -45.65
CA GLY A 47 -13.52 22.73 -46.07
C GLY A 47 -12.73 23.76 -46.87
N ASP A 48 -12.79 25.03 -46.46
CA ASP A 48 -12.02 26.13 -47.09
C ASP A 48 -10.61 26.31 -46.50
N TRP A 49 -10.21 25.48 -45.54
CA TRP A 49 -8.93 25.62 -44.84
C TRP A 49 -7.84 24.75 -45.45
N PRO A 50 -6.74 25.32 -45.97
CA PRO A 50 -5.62 24.55 -46.48
C PRO A 50 -4.81 23.94 -45.33
N ILE A 51 -4.60 22.62 -45.37
CA ILE A 51 -3.84 21.88 -44.36
C ILE A 51 -2.48 21.48 -44.91
N TYR A 52 -1.43 22.01 -44.30
CA TYR A 52 -0.04 21.70 -44.65
C TYR A 52 0.54 20.52 -43.84
N PRO A 53 1.54 19.79 -44.37
CA PRO A 53 2.16 18.69 -43.65
C PRO A 53 3.06 19.21 -42.52
N PRO A 54 3.12 18.55 -41.34
CA PRO A 54 3.88 19.03 -40.18
C PRO A 54 5.35 19.45 -40.42
N PRO A 55 6.15 18.78 -41.26
CA PRO A 55 7.54 19.22 -41.45
C PRO A 55 7.68 20.46 -42.34
N ALA A 56 6.62 20.95 -42.99
CA ALA A 56 6.69 22.09 -43.91
C ALA A 56 7.21 23.37 -43.23
N PHE A 57 6.90 23.56 -41.95
CA PHE A 57 7.41 24.67 -41.15
C PHE A 57 8.94 24.80 -41.24
N PHE A 58 9.69 23.71 -41.16
CA PHE A 58 11.16 23.77 -41.20
C PHE A 58 11.69 24.19 -42.57
N TRP A 59 11.05 23.75 -43.65
CA TRP A 59 11.42 24.13 -45.00
C TRP A 59 11.14 25.61 -45.27
N TRP A 60 9.98 26.10 -44.82
CA TRP A 60 9.64 27.50 -44.91
C TRP A 60 10.55 28.38 -44.07
N TRP A 61 10.88 27.93 -42.85
CA TRP A 61 11.83 28.62 -41.99
C TRP A 61 13.17 28.77 -42.72
N PHE A 62 13.73 27.67 -43.22
CA PHE A 62 15.00 27.71 -43.97
C PHE A 62 14.95 28.66 -45.19
N SER A 63 13.82 28.69 -45.89
CA SER A 63 13.69 29.41 -47.17
C SER A 63 13.29 30.87 -47.03
N PHE A 64 12.51 31.22 -46.00
CA PHE A 64 11.78 32.48 -45.94
C PHE A 64 11.97 33.29 -44.65
N ASP A 65 12.74 32.80 -43.68
CA ASP A 65 12.93 33.49 -42.39
C ASP A 65 13.47 34.91 -42.50
N ALA A 66 14.34 35.17 -43.46
CA ALA A 66 14.86 36.51 -43.72
C ALA A 66 13.77 37.55 -44.05
N TYR A 67 12.60 37.12 -44.55
CA TYR A 67 11.51 38.01 -44.96
C TYR A 67 10.46 38.23 -43.86
N ALA A 68 10.30 37.29 -42.93
CA ALA A 68 9.29 37.35 -41.88
C ALA A 68 9.79 36.77 -40.54
N PRO A 69 10.89 37.29 -39.97
CA PRO A 69 11.59 36.64 -38.86
C PRO A 69 10.72 36.51 -37.60
N GLU A 70 9.86 37.50 -37.30
CA GLU A 70 8.98 37.45 -36.11
C GLU A 70 7.93 36.33 -36.20
N ILE A 71 7.43 36.04 -37.41
CA ILE A 71 6.47 34.96 -37.66
C ILE A 71 7.18 33.61 -37.46
N PHE A 72 8.35 33.43 -38.05
CA PHE A 72 9.09 32.17 -37.90
C PHE A 72 9.57 31.93 -36.47
N GLN A 73 9.99 32.98 -35.75
CA GLN A 73 10.29 32.88 -34.31
C GLN A 73 9.08 32.46 -33.47
N THR A 74 7.90 33.02 -33.75
CA THR A 74 6.68 32.61 -33.03
C THR A 74 6.31 31.16 -33.32
N GLY A 75 6.37 30.74 -34.59
CA GLY A 75 6.20 29.33 -34.98
C GLY A 75 7.23 28.42 -34.29
N ALA A 76 8.46 28.89 -34.13
CA ALA A 76 9.51 28.17 -33.41
C ALA A 76 9.16 27.96 -31.93
N PHE A 77 8.68 29.01 -31.26
CA PHE A 77 8.25 28.90 -29.87
C PHE A 77 7.10 27.90 -29.72
N ILE A 78 6.16 27.88 -30.67
CA ILE A 78 5.09 26.87 -30.70
C ILE A 78 5.67 25.46 -30.83
N ALA A 79 6.56 25.21 -31.79
CA ALA A 79 7.17 23.90 -31.99
C ALA A 79 8.00 23.44 -30.77
N VAL A 80 8.81 24.34 -30.20
CA VAL A 80 9.67 24.08 -29.03
C VAL A 80 8.84 23.82 -27.78
N SER A 81 7.69 24.50 -27.61
CA SER A 81 6.79 24.27 -26.47
C SER A 81 6.32 22.81 -26.39
N GLY A 82 6.16 22.14 -27.55
CA GLY A 82 5.85 20.71 -27.61
C GLY A 82 6.96 19.82 -27.04
N GLY A 83 8.24 20.19 -27.25
CA GLY A 83 9.37 19.49 -26.67
C GLY A 83 9.35 19.56 -25.13
N PHE A 84 9.12 20.74 -24.57
CA PHE A 84 8.98 20.90 -23.12
C PHE A 84 7.76 20.13 -22.57
N ALA A 85 6.61 20.22 -23.22
CA ALA A 85 5.41 19.47 -22.84
C ALA A 85 5.65 17.95 -22.86
N ALA A 86 6.34 17.45 -23.90
CA ALA A 86 6.69 16.04 -24.02
C ALA A 86 7.61 15.56 -22.90
N ILE A 87 8.60 16.37 -22.48
CA ILE A 87 9.46 16.07 -21.32
C ILE A 87 8.64 15.97 -20.04
N VAL A 88 7.75 16.95 -19.77
CA VAL A 88 6.89 16.94 -18.58
C VAL A 88 6.01 15.69 -18.55
N VAL A 89 5.37 15.35 -19.67
CA VAL A 89 4.50 14.18 -19.80
C VAL A 89 5.30 12.88 -19.63
N ALA A 90 6.49 12.78 -20.22
CA ALA A 90 7.37 11.62 -20.07
C ALA A 90 7.78 11.38 -18.61
N ILE A 91 8.16 12.45 -17.89
CA ILE A 91 8.50 12.38 -16.46
C ILE A 91 7.26 11.97 -15.65
N GLY A 92 6.11 12.59 -15.90
CA GLY A 92 4.85 12.29 -15.22
C GLY A 92 4.45 10.81 -15.34
N MET A 93 4.46 10.27 -16.58
CA MET A 93 4.16 8.86 -16.83
C MET A 93 5.18 7.92 -16.17
N SER A 94 6.46 8.31 -16.14
CA SER A 94 7.52 7.52 -15.48
C SER A 94 7.30 7.44 -13.97
N VAL A 95 6.94 8.56 -13.33
CA VAL A 95 6.62 8.62 -11.89
C VAL A 95 5.36 7.83 -11.55
N TRP A 96 4.31 7.98 -12.36
CA TRP A 96 3.05 7.25 -12.17
C TRP A 96 3.27 5.74 -12.22
N ARG A 97 4.00 5.25 -13.23
CA ARG A 97 4.34 3.82 -13.33
C ARG A 97 5.24 3.33 -12.20
N ALA A 98 6.20 4.13 -11.75
CA ALA A 98 7.05 3.77 -10.61
C ALA A 98 6.23 3.58 -9.32
N ARG A 99 5.10 4.29 -9.18
CA ARG A 99 4.15 4.06 -8.08
C ARG A 99 3.36 2.77 -8.27
N GLU A 100 2.93 2.47 -9.49
CA GLU A 100 2.20 1.24 -9.80
C GLU A 100 3.06 -0.02 -9.62
N LEU A 101 4.34 0.02 -10.00
CA LEU A 101 5.28 -1.08 -9.79
C LEU A 101 5.56 -1.37 -8.31
N LYS A 102 5.46 -0.36 -7.43
CA LYS A 102 5.52 -0.60 -5.97
C LYS A 102 4.30 -1.39 -5.46
N ASN A 103 3.22 -1.46 -6.24
CA ASN A 103 2.02 -2.22 -5.94
C ASN A 103 1.96 -3.55 -6.71
N ALA A 104 3.05 -3.99 -7.35
CA ALA A 104 3.06 -5.26 -8.08
C ALA A 104 3.11 -6.45 -7.09
N GLU A 105 1.94 -6.97 -6.74
CA GLU A 105 1.71 -8.07 -5.79
C GLU A 105 2.06 -9.46 -6.37
N THR A 106 3.13 -9.58 -7.17
CA THR A 106 3.47 -10.81 -7.92
C THR A 106 3.60 -12.06 -7.01
N TYR A 107 3.93 -11.88 -5.73
CA TYR A 107 4.05 -12.94 -4.73
C TYR A 107 3.12 -12.75 -3.52
N GLY A 108 2.08 -11.93 -3.68
CA GLY A 108 1.15 -11.53 -2.63
C GLY A 108 1.35 -10.11 -2.13
N SER A 109 0.36 -9.62 -1.39
CA SER A 109 0.26 -8.25 -0.87
C SER A 109 0.84 -8.09 0.55
N ALA A 110 1.37 -9.18 1.12
CA ALA A 110 1.86 -9.21 2.48
C ALA A 110 3.02 -8.22 2.67
N ARG A 111 2.82 -7.26 3.57
CA ARG A 111 3.83 -6.28 3.98
C ARG A 111 3.70 -5.98 5.46
N TRP A 112 4.72 -5.36 6.02
CA TRP A 112 4.64 -4.82 7.37
C TRP A 112 3.54 -3.75 7.45
N ALA A 113 2.75 -3.82 8.52
CA ALA A 113 1.73 -2.84 8.81
C ALA A 113 2.38 -1.49 9.17
N THR A 114 1.80 -0.41 8.69
CA THR A 114 2.15 0.95 9.10
C THR A 114 1.59 1.25 10.48
N ARG A 115 2.14 2.25 11.18
CA ARG A 115 1.64 2.65 12.51
C ARG A 115 0.15 3.03 12.49
N GLY A 116 -0.31 3.68 11.42
CA GLY A 116 -1.72 4.03 11.25
C GLY A 116 -2.63 2.82 11.14
N GLU A 117 -2.20 1.77 10.43
CA GLU A 117 -2.95 0.51 10.31
C GLU A 117 -2.97 -0.27 11.63
N ILE A 118 -1.87 -0.26 12.38
CA ILE A 118 -1.79 -0.89 13.70
C ILE A 118 -2.73 -0.18 14.69
N ALA A 119 -2.79 1.15 14.64
CA ALA A 119 -3.72 1.94 15.43
C ALA A 119 -5.19 1.67 15.02
N ALA A 120 -5.47 1.62 13.72
CA ALA A 120 -6.80 1.31 13.20
C ALA A 120 -7.26 -0.12 13.55
N ALA A 121 -6.32 -1.07 13.63
CA ALA A 121 -6.56 -2.43 14.12
C ALA A 121 -6.73 -2.52 15.65
N GLY A 122 -6.66 -1.39 16.37
CA GLY A 122 -6.85 -1.34 17.82
C GLY A 122 -5.69 -1.92 18.63
N LEU A 123 -4.53 -2.19 18.01
CA LEU A 123 -3.44 -2.92 18.67
C LEU A 123 -2.61 -2.08 19.63
N LEU A 124 -2.77 -0.75 19.61
CA LEU A 124 -2.06 0.18 20.48
C LEU A 124 -2.80 0.47 21.79
N GLY A 125 -3.89 -0.26 22.08
CA GLY A 125 -4.68 -0.10 23.29
C GLY A 125 -4.00 -0.64 24.56
N ASP A 126 -4.60 -0.32 25.70
CA ASP A 126 -4.11 -0.73 27.02
C ASP A 126 -4.67 -2.07 27.52
N SER A 127 -5.68 -2.59 26.83
CA SER A 127 -6.34 -3.87 27.13
C SER A 127 -5.97 -4.92 26.09
N GLY A 128 -6.17 -6.19 26.41
CA GLY A 128 -5.85 -7.29 25.51
C GLY A 128 -4.72 -8.21 25.96
N VAL A 129 -4.59 -9.31 25.22
CA VAL A 129 -3.43 -10.22 25.29
C VAL A 129 -2.21 -9.51 24.72
N MET A 130 -1.06 -9.61 25.39
CA MET A 130 0.19 -9.02 24.94
C MET A 130 0.70 -9.75 23.69
N LEU A 131 0.88 -9.04 22.58
CA LEU A 131 1.45 -9.59 21.35
C LEU A 131 2.95 -9.31 21.22
N GLY A 132 3.40 -8.15 21.71
CA GLY A 132 4.78 -7.72 21.58
C GLY A 132 4.94 -6.21 21.72
N ARG A 133 5.92 -5.64 21.01
CA ARG A 133 6.25 -4.21 21.07
C ARG A 133 6.65 -3.67 19.70
N LEU A 134 6.15 -2.48 19.37
CA LEU A 134 6.62 -1.68 18.23
C LEU A 134 7.28 -0.40 18.75
N GLY A 135 8.61 -0.36 18.71
CA GLY A 135 9.36 0.79 19.25
C GLY A 135 9.12 0.95 20.75
N ARG A 136 8.37 1.98 21.14
CA ARG A 136 7.98 2.22 22.55
C ARG A 136 6.56 1.74 22.88
N ASP A 137 5.76 1.42 21.87
CA ASP A 137 4.35 1.08 22.03
C ASP A 137 4.21 -0.44 22.25
N TYR A 138 3.46 -0.85 23.26
CA TYR A 138 3.06 -2.26 23.43
C TYR A 138 1.94 -2.59 22.45
N LEU A 139 2.00 -3.81 21.91
CA LEU A 139 0.96 -4.33 21.03
C LEU A 139 0.10 -5.30 21.81
N ARG A 140 -1.21 -5.05 21.84
CA ARG A 140 -2.18 -5.89 22.55
C ARG A 140 -3.38 -6.21 21.67
N HIS A 141 -4.00 -7.35 21.89
CA HIS A 141 -5.20 -7.75 21.17
C HIS A 141 -6.35 -8.04 22.13
N ASP A 142 -7.41 -7.24 22.03
CA ASP A 142 -8.62 -7.30 22.87
C ASP A 142 -9.87 -7.68 22.04
N GLY A 143 -9.64 -8.23 20.84
CA GLY A 143 -10.71 -8.66 19.95
C GLY A 143 -11.22 -10.07 20.29
N PRO A 144 -12.35 -10.48 19.70
CA PRO A 144 -12.88 -11.84 19.85
C PRO A 144 -12.03 -12.91 19.15
N GLU A 145 -11.04 -12.51 18.34
CA GLU A 145 -10.20 -13.43 17.57
C GLU A 145 -9.21 -14.20 18.47
N HIS A 146 -8.78 -15.36 17.97
CA HIS A 146 -7.78 -16.18 18.65
C HIS A 146 -6.37 -15.82 18.23
N VAL A 147 -5.44 -15.83 19.19
CA VAL A 147 -4.02 -15.54 18.97
C VAL A 147 -3.21 -16.84 18.99
N LEU A 148 -2.51 -17.14 17.88
CA LEU A 148 -1.55 -18.23 17.80
C LEU A 148 -0.12 -17.69 17.88
N CYS A 149 0.62 -18.05 18.93
CA CYS A 149 2.04 -17.73 19.06
C CYS A 149 2.90 -18.92 18.60
N PHE A 150 3.57 -18.77 17.46
CA PHE A 150 4.56 -19.73 16.98
C PHE A 150 5.96 -19.28 17.42
N ALA A 151 6.53 -19.96 18.42
CA ALA A 151 7.78 -19.53 19.05
C ALA A 151 8.64 -20.73 19.51
N PRO A 152 9.87 -20.92 18.97
CA PRO A 152 10.79 -22.00 19.36
C PRO A 152 11.16 -21.99 20.85
N THR A 153 11.79 -23.05 21.35
CA THR A 153 12.33 -23.06 22.72
C THR A 153 13.34 -21.92 22.92
N ARG A 154 13.35 -21.30 24.11
CA ARG A 154 14.25 -20.16 24.46
C ARG A 154 14.08 -18.89 23.62
N SER A 155 12.96 -18.75 22.90
CA SER A 155 12.59 -17.52 22.16
C SER A 155 11.95 -16.43 23.02
N GLY A 156 11.70 -16.70 24.30
CA GLY A 156 11.10 -15.73 25.22
C GLY A 156 9.57 -15.69 25.23
N LYS A 157 8.83 -16.65 24.63
CA LYS A 157 7.35 -16.66 24.67
C LYS A 157 6.75 -16.53 26.08
N GLY A 158 7.40 -17.11 27.08
CA GLY A 158 6.96 -17.02 28.49
C GLY A 158 7.05 -15.58 29.00
N VAL A 159 8.26 -15.00 28.93
CA VAL A 159 8.54 -13.67 29.49
C VAL A 159 8.02 -12.50 28.64
N GLY A 160 7.85 -12.69 27.33
CA GLY A 160 7.45 -11.64 26.39
C GLY A 160 5.96 -11.60 26.06
N LEU A 161 5.25 -12.72 26.23
CA LEU A 161 3.84 -12.84 25.85
C LEU A 161 2.99 -13.36 27.01
N VAL A 162 3.31 -14.53 27.56
CA VAL A 162 2.45 -15.21 28.55
C VAL A 162 2.41 -14.47 29.89
N VAL A 163 3.57 -14.25 30.53
CA VAL A 163 3.65 -13.59 31.83
C VAL A 163 3.11 -12.16 31.78
N PRO A 164 3.51 -11.30 30.80
CA PRO A 164 2.91 -9.97 30.68
C PRO A 164 1.40 -10.00 30.50
N THR A 165 0.87 -10.94 29.71
CA THR A 165 -0.58 -11.11 29.56
C THR A 165 -1.23 -11.45 30.90
N LEU A 166 -0.73 -12.43 31.65
CA LEU A 166 -1.32 -12.82 32.93
C LEU A 166 -1.23 -11.73 34.00
N LEU A 167 -0.28 -10.79 33.89
CA LEU A 167 -0.15 -9.65 34.79
C LEU A 167 -0.95 -8.41 34.37
N THR A 168 -1.47 -8.36 33.13
CA THR A 168 -2.18 -7.17 32.62
C THR A 168 -3.61 -7.46 32.18
N TRP A 169 -3.92 -8.70 31.81
CA TRP A 169 -5.25 -9.14 31.38
C TRP A 169 -6.23 -9.09 32.56
N PRO A 170 -7.25 -8.22 32.50
CA PRO A 170 -8.19 -8.02 33.60
C PRO A 170 -9.22 -9.15 33.71
N GLY A 171 -9.41 -9.94 32.65
CA GLY A 171 -10.37 -11.02 32.61
C GLY A 171 -9.91 -12.29 33.34
N SER A 172 -10.84 -13.25 33.45
CA SER A 172 -10.53 -14.61 33.88
C SER A 172 -9.60 -15.30 32.87
N ALA A 173 -8.77 -16.22 33.37
CA ALA A 173 -7.85 -16.99 32.55
C ALA A 173 -7.79 -18.43 33.07
N ILE A 174 -7.81 -19.38 32.14
CA ILE A 174 -7.48 -20.79 32.40
C ILE A 174 -6.13 -21.03 31.74
N VAL A 175 -5.15 -21.45 32.53
CA VAL A 175 -3.77 -21.58 32.08
C VAL A 175 -3.35 -23.03 32.22
N HIS A 176 -3.04 -23.67 31.09
CA HIS A 176 -2.41 -24.98 31.09
C HIS A 176 -0.90 -24.82 31.30
N ASP A 177 -0.44 -25.03 32.52
CA ASP A 177 0.93 -24.74 32.95
C ASP A 177 1.66 -26.02 33.39
N ILE A 178 2.10 -26.82 32.39
CA ILE A 178 2.79 -28.10 32.62
C ILE A 178 4.04 -27.94 33.51
N LYS A 179 4.67 -26.76 33.50
CA LYS A 179 5.92 -26.50 34.23
C LYS A 179 5.72 -25.79 35.57
N GLY A 180 4.53 -25.22 35.82
CA GLY A 180 4.27 -24.41 37.00
C GLY A 180 4.92 -23.02 37.00
N GLU A 181 5.59 -22.60 35.93
CA GLU A 181 6.31 -21.33 35.85
C GLU A 181 5.34 -20.14 35.87
N ASN A 182 4.19 -20.26 35.21
CA ASN A 182 3.19 -19.20 35.17
C ASN A 182 2.53 -19.04 36.54
N TRP A 183 2.22 -20.16 37.22
CA TRP A 183 1.69 -20.14 38.57
C TRP A 183 2.63 -19.41 39.53
N GLN A 184 3.90 -19.84 39.57
CA GLN A 184 4.90 -19.27 40.48
C GLN A 184 5.09 -17.77 40.28
N LEU A 185 5.10 -17.31 39.02
CA LEU A 185 5.37 -15.91 38.68
C LEU A 185 4.15 -14.99 38.81
N THR A 186 2.93 -15.50 38.60
CA THR A 186 1.76 -14.63 38.38
C THR A 186 0.60 -14.85 39.35
N ALA A 187 0.50 -16.01 40.01
CA ALA A 187 -0.65 -16.32 40.87
C ALA A 187 -0.80 -15.33 42.03
N GLY A 188 0.30 -14.95 42.66
CA GLY A 188 0.30 -14.00 43.79
C GLY A 188 -0.20 -12.60 43.40
N PHE A 189 0.16 -12.11 42.20
CA PHE A 189 -0.36 -10.85 41.68
C PHE A 189 -1.85 -10.98 41.34
N ARG A 190 -2.23 -12.02 40.60
CA ARG A 190 -3.64 -12.22 40.20
C ARG A 190 -4.58 -12.41 41.39
N ALA A 191 -4.08 -13.01 42.49
CA ALA A 191 -4.83 -13.19 43.74
C ALA A 191 -5.22 -11.86 44.42
N GLN A 192 -4.54 -10.76 44.10
CA GLN A 192 -4.91 -9.43 44.60
C GLN A 192 -6.15 -8.87 43.89
N HIS A 193 -6.51 -9.41 42.73
CA HIS A 193 -7.60 -8.90 41.88
C HIS A 193 -8.78 -9.87 41.77
N ALA A 194 -8.54 -11.18 41.85
CA ALA A 194 -9.57 -12.19 41.71
C ALA A 194 -9.20 -13.49 42.43
N ARG A 195 -10.16 -14.43 42.53
CA ARG A 195 -9.89 -15.78 43.01
C ARG A 195 -8.97 -16.52 42.05
N VAL A 196 -7.89 -17.09 42.58
CA VAL A 196 -6.92 -17.89 41.81
C VAL A 196 -6.90 -19.30 42.40
N LEU A 197 -7.02 -20.31 41.54
CA LEU A 197 -7.07 -21.72 41.93
C LEU A 197 -5.94 -22.48 41.23
N LEU A 198 -5.19 -23.25 42.01
CA LEU A 198 -4.27 -24.25 41.48
C LEU A 198 -5.04 -25.56 41.31
N PHE A 199 -4.98 -26.17 40.14
CA PHE A 199 -5.43 -27.54 39.97
C PHE A 199 -4.26 -28.40 39.49
N ASP A 200 -3.72 -29.17 40.43
CA ASP A 200 -2.63 -30.13 40.23
C ASP A 200 -2.89 -31.33 41.16
N PRO A 201 -3.50 -32.42 40.66
CA PRO A 201 -3.90 -33.55 41.49
C PRO A 201 -2.78 -34.21 42.30
N THR A 202 -1.51 -33.94 41.95
CA THR A 202 -0.33 -34.47 42.65
C THR A 202 0.15 -33.55 43.77
N ASN A 203 -0.37 -32.33 43.85
CA ASN A 203 0.06 -31.30 44.78
C ASN A 203 -0.92 -31.15 45.94
N GLY A 204 -0.42 -31.20 47.18
CA GLY A 204 -1.23 -31.04 48.38
C GLY A 204 -1.91 -29.67 48.52
N ALA A 205 -1.44 -28.64 47.79
CA ALA A 205 -2.05 -27.32 47.74
C ALA A 205 -3.12 -27.17 46.64
N SER A 206 -3.40 -28.23 45.87
CA SER A 206 -4.39 -28.19 44.81
C SER A 206 -5.79 -27.97 45.34
N ALA A 207 -6.57 -27.18 44.61
CA ALA A 207 -8.01 -27.13 44.77
C ALA A 207 -8.61 -28.52 44.48
N ALA A 208 -9.60 -28.90 45.28
CA ALA A 208 -10.40 -30.09 45.02
C ALA A 208 -11.35 -29.82 43.84
N TYR A 209 -11.43 -30.78 42.92
CA TYR A 209 -12.40 -30.77 41.83
C TYR A 209 -12.97 -32.16 41.66
N ASN A 210 -14.30 -32.25 41.60
CA ASN A 210 -14.99 -33.49 41.29
C ASN A 210 -15.92 -33.22 40.09
N PRO A 211 -15.58 -33.71 38.89
CA PRO A 211 -16.42 -33.50 37.71
C PRO A 211 -17.82 -34.10 37.84
N LEU A 212 -18.01 -35.10 38.73
CA LEU A 212 -19.32 -35.69 38.97
C LEU A 212 -20.31 -34.70 39.63
N LEU A 213 -19.80 -33.67 40.32
CA LEU A 213 -20.65 -32.62 40.89
C LEU A 213 -21.21 -31.67 39.83
N GLU A 214 -20.60 -31.61 38.65
CA GLU A 214 -21.06 -30.77 37.52
C GLU A 214 -22.16 -31.46 36.69
N ILE A 215 -22.46 -32.73 36.97
CA ILE A 215 -23.53 -33.47 36.31
C ILE A 215 -24.87 -32.86 36.70
N ARG A 216 -25.53 -32.23 35.74
CA ARG A 216 -26.84 -31.59 35.94
C ARG A 216 -27.93 -32.66 36.00
N LYS A 217 -28.76 -32.60 37.04
CA LYS A 217 -29.97 -33.42 37.14
C LYS A 217 -30.99 -32.97 36.09
N GLY A 218 -31.73 -33.91 35.51
CA GLY A 218 -32.70 -33.62 34.46
C GLY A 218 -33.63 -34.78 34.15
N ALA A 219 -34.38 -34.67 33.05
CA ALA A 219 -35.41 -35.64 32.65
C ALA A 219 -34.88 -37.08 32.45
N TRP A 220 -33.56 -37.25 32.31
CA TRP A 220 -32.89 -38.52 32.12
C TRP A 220 -32.14 -39.00 33.39
N GLU A 221 -32.44 -38.44 34.57
CA GLU A 221 -31.87 -38.90 35.84
C GLU A 221 -32.40 -40.31 36.15
N VAL A 222 -31.49 -41.29 36.17
CA VAL A 222 -31.77 -42.64 36.69
C VAL A 222 -31.27 -42.68 38.12
N ARG A 223 -32.17 -42.92 39.08
CA ARG A 223 -31.83 -43.10 40.50
C ARG A 223 -31.70 -44.59 40.78
N ASP A 224 -30.63 -44.97 41.46
CA ASP A 224 -30.56 -46.31 42.06
C ASP A 224 -31.64 -46.40 43.16
N VAL A 225 -32.42 -47.49 43.13
CA VAL A 225 -33.58 -47.76 43.99
C VAL A 225 -33.15 -48.15 45.39
#